data_AF-A0A974Y2U9-F1
#
_entry.id   AF-A0A974Y2U9-F1
#
_cell.length_a   1.000
_cell.length_b   1.000
_cell.length_c   1.000
_cell.angle_alpha   90.00
_cell.angle_beta   90.00
_cell.angle_gamma   90.00
#
_symmetry.space_group_name_H-M   'P 1'
#
loop_
_entity.id
_entity.type
_entity.pdbx_description
1 polymer ?
#
loop_
_entity_poly.entity_id
_entity_poly.type
_entity_poly.pdbx_seq_one_letter_code
_entity_poly.pdbx_strand_id
1 'polypeptide(L)'
;MNYIKVPDEIYLSGNENRKKVVELNNEYKSLKNTKEDILKKEEISKKIAELKKESTVKINDKIFINKLLNDIHNSKGIKENIILKNPNIGLLNDFFNVQFIYNDVKTSDINKLKEGYVFEFIIFNNQALIPKYSKNTKNNISFVRVELSNNTLKYIENYYNSKK
;
A
#
# COMPACT_ATOMS: atom_id res chain seq x y z
N MET A 1 -20.41 -12.59 -9.82
CA MET A 1 -19.10 -11.88 -9.69
C MET A 1 -19.03 -11.25 -8.31
N ASN A 2 -17.94 -11.46 -7.57
CA ASN A 2 -17.71 -10.73 -6.32
C ASN A 2 -17.35 -9.29 -6.67
N TYR A 3 -18.29 -8.36 -6.52
CA TYR A 3 -18.05 -6.94 -6.71
C TYR A 3 -17.02 -6.45 -5.69
N ILE A 4 -15.79 -6.22 -6.14
CA ILE A 4 -14.82 -5.42 -5.40
C ILE A 4 -15.34 -3.98 -5.51
N LYS A 5 -15.67 -3.34 -4.38
CA LYS A 5 -16.00 -1.91 -4.38
C LYS A 5 -14.79 -1.17 -4.95
N VAL A 6 -15.01 -0.18 -5.81
CA VAL A 6 -13.93 0.65 -6.36
C VAL A 6 -13.57 1.71 -5.32
N PRO A 7 -12.28 1.93 -5.01
CA PRO A 7 -11.83 2.97 -4.09
C PRO A 7 -12.22 4.36 -4.57
N ASP A 8 -12.35 5.26 -3.61
CA ASP A 8 -12.62 6.66 -3.85
C ASP A 8 -11.39 7.38 -4.39
N GLU A 9 -10.25 7.10 -3.78
CA GLU A 9 -8.94 7.55 -4.21
C GLU A 9 -7.89 6.51 -3.84
N ILE A 10 -6.72 6.64 -4.44
CA ILE A 10 -5.54 5.84 -4.09
C ILE A 10 -4.33 6.76 -3.91
N TYR A 11 -3.41 6.35 -3.05
CA TYR A 11 -2.09 6.93 -2.93
C TYR A 11 -1.09 5.95 -3.52
N LEU A 12 -0.30 6.39 -4.50
CA LEU A 12 0.70 5.58 -5.17
C LEU A 12 2.08 6.12 -4.81
N SER A 13 2.84 5.35 -4.04
CA SER A 13 4.18 5.72 -3.58
C SER A 13 5.26 4.97 -4.37
N GLY A 14 6.17 5.72 -5.00
CA GLY A 14 7.34 5.20 -5.70
C GLY A 14 8.56 4.97 -4.79
N ASN A 15 9.66 4.52 -5.39
CA ASN A 15 10.86 4.04 -4.67
C ASN A 15 11.95 5.08 -4.40
N GLU A 16 11.80 6.30 -4.91
CA GLU A 16 12.90 7.25 -5.12
C GLU A 16 13.60 7.64 -3.80
N ASN A 17 12.84 7.70 -2.71
CA ASN A 17 13.36 8.02 -1.38
C ASN A 17 13.51 6.82 -0.44
N ARG A 18 13.29 5.59 -0.92
CA ARG A 18 13.23 4.38 -0.05
C ARG A 18 14.52 4.13 0.72
N LYS A 19 15.68 4.17 0.06
CA LYS A 19 16.98 3.91 0.72
C LYS A 19 17.19 4.84 1.91
N LYS A 20 16.96 6.13 1.69
CA LYS A 20 17.04 7.18 2.71
C LYS A 20 16.02 6.97 3.84
N VAL A 21 14.78 6.59 3.50
CA VAL A 21 13.76 6.25 4.50
C VAL A 21 14.15 5.03 5.34
N VAL A 22 14.78 4.01 4.74
CA VAL A 22 15.26 2.81 5.48
C VAL A 22 16.41 3.18 6.41
N GLU A 23 17.37 3.97 5.93
CA GLU A 23 18.49 4.49 6.74
C GLU A 23 17.98 5.29 7.94
N LEU A 24 17.08 6.25 7.70
CA LEU A 24 16.43 7.04 8.76
C LEU A 24 15.65 6.18 9.75
N ASN A 25 14.95 5.13 9.28
CA ASN A 25 14.26 4.20 10.18
C ASN A 25 15.22 3.38 11.05
N ASN A 26 16.39 3.01 10.50
CA ASN A 26 17.41 2.30 11.26
C ASN A 26 18.05 3.22 12.32
N GLU A 27 18.31 4.48 11.95
CA GLU A 27 18.74 5.52 12.89
C GLU A 27 17.70 5.74 13.98
N TYR A 28 16.42 5.91 13.63
CA TYR A 28 15.33 6.04 14.59
C TYR A 28 15.30 4.90 15.61
N LYS A 29 15.50 3.66 15.15
CA LYS A 29 15.50 2.45 15.98
C LYS A 29 16.73 2.32 16.89
N SER A 30 17.87 2.90 16.51
CA SER A 30 19.09 2.84 17.32
C SER A 30 19.10 3.87 18.46
N LEU A 31 18.28 4.92 18.37
CA LEU A 31 18.12 5.95 19.40
C LEU A 31 17.45 5.41 20.68
N LYS A 32 17.97 5.82 21.84
CA LYS A 32 17.39 5.49 23.15
C LYS A 32 16.19 6.41 23.45
N ASN A 33 15.69 6.39 24.68
CA ASN A 33 14.57 7.24 25.13
C ASN A 33 15.04 8.33 26.10
N THR A 34 16.20 8.93 25.83
CA THR A 34 16.64 10.13 26.53
C THR A 34 15.89 11.36 25.98
N LYS A 35 15.88 12.48 26.72
CA LYS A 35 15.23 13.72 26.26
C LYS A 35 15.78 14.22 24.91
N GLU A 36 17.09 14.09 24.70
CA GLU A 36 17.74 14.47 23.44
C GLU A 36 17.37 13.51 22.30
N ASP A 37 17.31 12.21 22.58
CA ASP A 37 16.94 11.21 21.57
C ASP A 37 15.48 11.33 21.14
N ILE A 38 14.57 11.74 22.04
CA ILE A 38 13.16 11.99 21.69
C ILE A 38 13.06 13.10 20.64
N LEU A 39 13.78 14.21 20.81
CA LEU A 39 13.79 15.30 19.83
C LEU A 39 14.33 14.83 18.48
N LYS A 40 15.40 14.02 18.48
CA LYS A 40 15.95 13.41 17.25
C LYS A 40 14.96 12.45 16.59
N LYS A 41 14.25 11.63 17.38
CA LYS A 41 13.18 10.75 16.87
C LYS A 41 12.06 11.52 16.18
N GLU A 42 11.64 12.65 16.75
CA GLU A 42 10.65 13.53 16.13
C GLU A 42 11.16 14.13 14.81
N GLU A 43 12.40 14.60 14.78
CA GLU A 43 13.03 15.15 13.57
C GLU A 43 13.13 14.09 12.46
N ILE A 44 13.61 12.90 12.79
CA ILE A 44 13.69 11.77 11.86
C ILE A 44 12.30 11.40 11.33
N SER A 45 11.29 11.36 12.20
CA SER A 45 9.91 11.05 11.80
C SER A 45 9.35 12.07 10.80
N LYS A 46 9.64 13.38 11.02
CA LYS A 46 9.25 14.44 10.08
C LYS A 46 9.94 14.27 8.72
N LYS A 47 11.25 14.04 8.71
CA LYS A 47 12.02 13.79 7.48
C LYS A 47 11.50 12.57 6.72
N ILE A 48 11.18 11.48 7.42
CA ILE A 48 10.58 10.29 6.81
C ILE A 48 9.22 10.63 6.18
N ALA A 49 8.38 11.41 6.87
CA ALA A 49 7.07 11.81 6.35
C ALA A 49 7.18 12.70 5.10
N GLU A 50 8.11 13.65 5.08
CA GLU A 50 8.39 14.51 3.92
C GLU A 50 8.87 13.69 2.72
N LEU A 51 9.86 12.82 2.92
CA LEU A 51 10.38 11.93 1.88
C LEU A 51 9.30 11.01 1.31
N LYS A 52 8.41 10.49 2.16
CA LYS A 52 7.27 9.68 1.72
C LYS A 52 6.28 10.52 0.90
N LYS A 53 6.00 11.75 1.32
CA LYS A 53 5.09 12.66 0.60
C LYS A 53 5.63 12.98 -0.80
N GLU A 54 6.93 13.27 -0.93
CA GLU A 54 7.59 13.53 -2.22
C GLU A 54 7.51 12.34 -3.19
N SER A 55 7.56 11.13 -2.66
CA SER A 55 7.44 9.90 -3.46
C SER A 55 6.00 9.45 -3.64
N THR A 56 4.98 10.21 -3.20
CA THR A 56 3.57 9.77 -3.23
C THR A 56 2.70 10.67 -4.10
N VAL A 57 1.99 10.05 -5.03
CA VAL A 57 0.96 10.69 -5.86
C VAL A 57 -0.42 10.31 -5.33
N LYS A 58 -1.28 11.31 -5.10
CA LYS A 58 -2.71 11.10 -4.86
C LYS A 58 -3.44 10.98 -6.19
N ILE A 59 -4.20 9.90 -6.37
CA ILE A 59 -4.90 9.57 -7.62
C ILE A 59 -6.40 9.40 -7.32
N ASN A 60 -7.22 10.19 -7.98
CA ASN A 60 -8.69 10.10 -7.96
C ASN A 60 -9.28 9.72 -9.34
N ASP A 61 -8.42 9.39 -10.31
CA ASP A 61 -8.83 8.95 -11.65
C ASP A 61 -9.48 7.56 -11.60
N LYS A 62 -10.80 7.54 -11.76
CA LYS A 62 -11.59 6.30 -11.72
C LYS A 62 -11.26 5.33 -12.85
N ILE A 63 -10.84 5.83 -14.01
CA ILE A 63 -10.47 4.96 -15.14
C ILE A 63 -9.19 4.22 -14.80
N PHE A 64 -8.18 4.93 -14.27
CA PHE A 64 -6.94 4.32 -13.79
C PHE A 64 -7.20 3.30 -12.69
N ILE A 65 -7.94 3.70 -11.64
CA ILE A 65 -8.23 2.85 -10.47
C ILE A 65 -8.96 1.57 -10.90
N ASN A 66 -10.00 1.69 -11.75
CA ASN A 66 -10.74 0.53 -12.24
C ASN A 66 -9.87 -0.41 -13.09
N LYS A 67 -9.05 0.15 -13.98
CA LYS A 67 -8.16 -0.65 -14.81
C LYS A 67 -7.15 -1.41 -13.96
N LEU A 68 -6.53 -0.74 -12.99
CA LEU A 68 -5.61 -1.36 -12.05
C LEU A 68 -6.27 -2.52 -11.28
N LEU A 69 -7.47 -2.31 -10.75
CA LEU A 69 -8.21 -3.36 -10.04
C LEU A 69 -8.60 -4.52 -10.94
N ASN A 70 -9.00 -4.26 -12.18
CA ASN A 70 -9.32 -5.31 -13.14
C ASN A 70 -8.10 -6.13 -13.53
N ASP A 71 -6.95 -5.49 -13.76
CA ASP A 71 -5.70 -6.18 -14.03
C ASP A 71 -5.27 -7.06 -12.85
N ILE A 72 -5.44 -6.55 -11.62
CA ILE A 72 -5.21 -7.31 -10.39
C ILE A 72 -6.17 -8.50 -10.29
N HIS A 73 -7.46 -8.30 -10.55
CA HIS A 73 -8.47 -9.36 -10.44
C HIS A 73 -8.26 -10.49 -11.45
N ASN A 74 -7.82 -10.14 -12.66
CA ASN A 74 -7.61 -11.09 -13.77
C ASN A 74 -6.19 -11.65 -13.84
N SER A 75 -5.34 -11.32 -12.86
CA SER A 75 -3.98 -11.82 -12.76
C SER A 75 -3.92 -13.34 -12.66
N LYS A 76 -2.90 -13.94 -13.28
CA LYS A 76 -2.61 -15.37 -13.13
C LYS A 76 -1.91 -15.58 -11.77
N GLY A 77 -2.12 -16.71 -11.11
CA GLY A 77 -1.34 -17.09 -9.93
C GLY A 77 -1.80 -16.52 -8.58
N ILE A 78 -3.12 -16.41 -8.36
CA ILE A 78 -3.72 -16.13 -7.04
C ILE A 78 -3.28 -17.20 -6.03
N LYS A 79 -2.31 -16.88 -5.17
CA LYS A 79 -1.97 -17.69 -3.99
C LYS A 79 -2.70 -17.13 -2.78
N GLU A 80 -3.75 -17.84 -2.36
CA GLU A 80 -4.57 -17.48 -1.20
C GLU A 80 -3.91 -17.94 0.11
N ASN A 81 -4.22 -17.25 1.22
CA ASN A 81 -3.79 -17.60 2.58
C ASN A 81 -2.29 -17.46 2.85
N ILE A 82 -1.66 -16.39 2.37
CA ILE A 82 -0.32 -16.06 2.85
C ILE A 82 -0.44 -15.44 4.25
N ILE A 83 -0.05 -16.21 5.26
CA ILE A 83 0.29 -15.64 6.57
C ILE A 83 1.59 -14.88 6.37
N LEU A 84 1.55 -13.55 6.51
CA LEU A 84 2.74 -12.70 6.46
C LEU A 84 3.62 -13.00 7.69
N LYS A 85 4.38 -14.10 7.64
CA LYS A 85 5.34 -14.47 8.70
C LYS A 85 6.66 -13.69 8.60
N ASN A 86 6.80 -12.80 7.63
CA ASN A 86 8.09 -12.16 7.32
C ASN A 86 8.02 -10.64 7.53
N PRO A 87 8.62 -10.09 8.59
CA PRO A 87 8.74 -8.64 8.80
C PRO A 87 9.65 -7.95 7.76
N ASN A 88 10.35 -8.74 6.94
CA ASN A 88 11.28 -8.27 5.90
C ASN A 88 10.61 -7.96 4.55
N ILE A 89 9.29 -7.83 4.49
CA ILE A 89 8.60 -7.31 3.30
C ILE A 89 9.16 -5.92 2.91
N GLY A 90 9.64 -5.15 3.90
CA GLY A 90 10.35 -3.88 3.68
C GLY A 90 11.74 -3.99 3.01
N LEU A 91 12.24 -5.18 2.66
CA LEU A 91 13.52 -5.39 1.96
C LEU A 91 13.38 -5.91 0.53
N LEU A 92 12.15 -6.18 0.06
CA LEU A 92 11.94 -6.55 -1.34
C LEU A 92 11.98 -5.29 -2.22
N ASN A 93 12.41 -5.44 -3.47
CA ASN A 93 12.42 -4.35 -4.45
C ASN A 93 10.97 -4.04 -4.85
N ASP A 94 10.27 -3.29 -3.99
CA ASP A 94 8.87 -2.95 -4.20
C ASP A 94 8.79 -1.87 -5.27
N PHE A 95 8.30 -2.18 -6.46
CA PHE A 95 8.15 -1.23 -7.54
C PHE A 95 7.22 -0.07 -7.16
N PHE A 96 6.18 -0.33 -6.36
CA PHE A 96 5.27 0.68 -5.79
C PHE A 96 4.59 0.19 -4.49
N ASN A 97 4.30 1.12 -3.58
CA ASN A 97 3.30 0.93 -2.51
C ASN A 97 2.01 1.65 -2.92
N VAL A 98 0.87 1.01 -2.73
CA VAL A 98 -0.41 1.58 -3.09
C VAL A 98 -1.36 1.50 -1.90
N GLN A 99 -1.92 2.64 -1.52
CA GLN A 99 -2.92 2.77 -0.47
C GLN A 99 -4.27 3.08 -1.09
N PHE A 100 -5.26 2.19 -0.93
CA PHE A 100 -6.65 2.46 -1.31
C PHE A 100 -7.37 3.21 -0.21
N ILE A 101 -8.18 4.22 -0.56
CA ILE A 101 -9.10 4.89 0.35
C ILE A 101 -10.52 4.67 -0.11
N TYR A 102 -11.36 4.17 0.80
CA TYR A 102 -12.80 4.02 0.61
C TYR A 102 -13.55 4.96 1.56
N ASN A 103 -14.27 5.91 0.97
CA ASN A 103 -15.24 6.74 1.65
C ASN A 103 -16.62 6.06 1.60
N ASP A 104 -17.45 6.30 2.61
CA ASP A 104 -18.87 5.92 2.63
C ASP A 104 -19.16 4.44 2.27
N VAL A 105 -18.38 3.50 2.81
CA VAL A 105 -18.72 2.07 2.73
C VAL A 105 -19.88 1.80 3.69
N LYS A 106 -21.10 1.73 3.15
CA LYS A 106 -22.29 1.36 3.93
C LYS A 106 -22.21 -0.12 4.33
N THR A 107 -21.90 -0.38 5.59
CA THR A 107 -22.01 -1.71 6.23
C THR A 107 -23.08 -1.66 7.31
N SER A 108 -23.66 -2.82 7.63
CA SER A 108 -24.82 -2.99 8.50
C SER A 108 -24.50 -3.19 9.99
N ASP A 109 -23.26 -3.02 10.44
CA ASP A 109 -22.91 -2.95 11.87
C ASP A 109 -21.87 -1.83 12.11
N ILE A 110 -22.18 -0.87 12.97
CA ILE A 110 -21.74 0.53 12.84
C ILE A 110 -20.71 0.99 13.90
N ASN A 111 -20.39 0.17 14.90
CA ASN A 111 -19.47 0.56 15.98
C ASN A 111 -17.97 0.35 15.67
N LYS A 112 -17.60 -0.21 14.50
CA LYS A 112 -16.20 -0.50 14.09
C LYS A 112 -15.76 0.28 12.86
N LEU A 113 -16.49 1.34 12.51
CA LEU A 113 -16.64 1.82 11.14
C LEU A 113 -16.63 3.34 11.03
N LYS A 114 -15.76 3.98 11.81
CA LYS A 114 -15.45 5.39 11.67
C LYS A 114 -14.10 5.52 10.98
N GLU A 115 -14.06 6.38 9.95
CA GLU A 115 -12.88 6.82 9.19
C GLU A 115 -12.46 5.87 8.05
N GLY A 116 -12.18 6.46 6.88
CA GLY A 116 -12.02 5.75 5.61
C GLY A 116 -11.05 4.57 5.68
N TYR A 117 -11.37 3.49 4.97
CA TYR A 117 -10.51 2.32 5.01
C TYR A 117 -9.27 2.53 4.16
N VAL A 118 -8.11 2.43 4.81
CA VAL A 118 -6.80 2.41 4.19
C VAL A 118 -6.35 0.97 4.00
N PHE A 119 -6.20 0.54 2.73
CA PHE A 119 -5.53 -0.73 2.42
C PHE A 119 -4.23 -0.47 1.70
N GLU A 120 -3.14 -0.79 2.37
CA GLU A 120 -1.82 -0.80 1.76
C GLU A 120 -1.57 -2.15 1.10
N PHE A 121 -1.15 -2.11 -0.17
CA PHE A 121 -0.55 -3.24 -0.84
C PHE A 121 0.76 -2.86 -1.49
N ILE A 122 1.58 -3.87 -1.67
CA ILE A 122 2.97 -3.72 -2.11
C ILE A 122 3.10 -4.48 -3.42
N ILE A 123 3.60 -3.79 -4.44
CA ILE A 123 3.94 -4.36 -5.74
C ILE A 123 5.45 -4.59 -5.76
N PHE A 124 5.91 -5.82 -5.91
CA PHE A 124 7.33 -6.19 -5.92
C PHE A 124 7.57 -7.39 -6.83
N ASN A 125 8.68 -7.44 -7.55
CA ASN A 125 9.05 -8.58 -8.41
C ASN A 125 7.86 -9.16 -9.21
N ASN A 126 7.09 -8.29 -9.88
CA ASN A 126 5.89 -8.63 -10.64
C ASN A 126 4.76 -9.28 -9.80
N GLN A 127 4.74 -9.07 -8.50
CA GLN A 127 3.74 -9.60 -7.59
C GLN A 127 3.06 -8.46 -6.84
N ALA A 128 1.79 -8.61 -6.46
CA ALA A 128 1.11 -7.71 -5.54
C ALA A 128 0.46 -8.48 -4.38
N LEU A 129 0.53 -7.94 -3.16
CA LEU A 129 -0.11 -8.51 -1.97
C LEU A 129 -1.41 -7.78 -1.64
N ILE A 130 -2.55 -8.31 -2.07
CA ILE A 130 -3.84 -7.63 -1.95
C ILE A 130 -4.69 -8.25 -0.82
N PRO A 131 -5.34 -7.43 0.01
CA PRO A 131 -6.36 -7.92 0.92
C PRO A 131 -7.57 -8.47 0.16
N LYS A 132 -7.91 -9.74 0.38
CA LYS A 132 -9.14 -10.38 -0.07
C LYS A 132 -10.17 -10.33 1.04
N TYR A 133 -11.31 -9.78 0.71
CA TYR A 133 -12.50 -9.79 1.56
C TYR A 133 -13.36 -11.00 1.25
N SER A 134 -13.58 -11.84 2.25
CA SER A 134 -14.62 -12.86 2.20
C SER A 134 -15.81 -12.39 3.02
N LYS A 135 -16.95 -12.21 2.35
CA LYS A 135 -18.24 -11.88 3.00
C LYS A 135 -18.66 -12.91 4.05
N ASN A 136 -18.10 -14.11 3.99
CA ASN A 136 -18.47 -15.24 4.84
C ASN A 136 -17.57 -15.40 6.08
N THR A 137 -16.52 -14.57 6.25
CA THR A 137 -15.64 -14.61 7.42
C THR A 137 -15.75 -13.31 8.20
N LYS A 138 -16.29 -13.38 9.43
CA LYS A 138 -16.59 -12.21 10.27
C LYS A 138 -15.37 -11.38 10.70
N ASN A 139 -14.12 -11.80 10.46
CA ASN A 139 -12.95 -11.07 10.97
C ASN A 139 -11.57 -11.38 10.34
N ASN A 140 -11.47 -12.06 9.19
CA ASN A 140 -10.15 -12.35 8.60
C ASN A 140 -9.96 -11.61 7.27
N ILE A 141 -9.21 -10.52 7.29
CA ILE A 141 -8.55 -10.01 6.08
C ILE A 141 -7.52 -11.08 5.70
N SER A 142 -7.77 -11.83 4.63
CA SER A 142 -6.76 -12.72 4.05
C SER A 142 -5.97 -11.94 3.00
N PHE A 143 -4.66 -12.15 2.91
CA PHE A 143 -3.86 -11.59 1.82
C PHE A 143 -3.73 -12.61 0.71
N VAL A 144 -3.96 -12.15 -0.50
CA VAL A 144 -3.72 -12.86 -1.74
C VAL A 144 -2.50 -12.28 -2.39
N ARG A 145 -1.58 -13.15 -2.80
CA ARG A 145 -0.53 -12.74 -3.73
C ARG A 145 -1.00 -12.99 -5.15
N VAL A 146 -0.85 -11.98 -5.99
CA VAL A 146 -1.14 -12.06 -7.42
C VAL A 146 0.12 -11.81 -8.23
N GLU A 147 0.21 -12.38 -9.42
CA GLU A 147 1.28 -12.08 -10.38
C GLU A 147 0.78 -11.05 -11.41
N LEU A 148 1.37 -9.86 -11.40
CA LEU A 148 1.07 -8.80 -12.34
C LEU A 148 1.82 -9.01 -13.65
N SER A 149 1.14 -8.74 -14.77
CA SER A 149 1.79 -8.72 -16.06
C SER A 149 2.78 -7.56 -16.18
N ASN A 150 3.81 -7.73 -17.01
CA ASN A 150 4.74 -6.63 -17.33
C ASN A 150 4.02 -5.39 -17.90
N ASN A 151 2.92 -5.58 -18.62
CA ASN A 151 2.11 -4.48 -19.15
C ASN A 151 1.43 -3.70 -18.04
N THR A 152 0.89 -4.38 -17.03
CA THR A 152 0.28 -3.75 -15.85
C THR A 152 1.33 -2.95 -15.07
N LEU A 153 2.54 -3.49 -14.90
CA LEU A 153 3.62 -2.77 -14.22
C LEU A 153 4.04 -1.51 -14.96
N LYS A 154 4.28 -1.60 -16.28
CA LYS A 154 4.58 -0.45 -17.14
C LYS A 154 3.47 0.59 -17.10
N TYR A 155 2.20 0.15 -17.06
CA TYR A 155 1.06 1.04 -16.98
C TYR A 155 1.06 1.85 -15.66
N ILE A 156 1.31 1.18 -14.54
CA ILE A 156 1.43 1.83 -13.22
C ILE A 156 2.60 2.81 -13.20
N GLU A 157 3.77 2.39 -13.68
CA GLU A 157 4.98 3.22 -13.76
C GLU A 157 4.79 4.46 -14.62
N ASN A 158 4.29 4.30 -15.84
CA ASN A 158 4.04 5.40 -16.76
C ASN A 158 3.04 6.40 -16.15
N TYR A 159 1.99 5.89 -15.49
CA TYR A 159 1.01 6.75 -14.84
C TYR A 159 1.62 7.51 -13.66
N TYR A 160 2.37 6.83 -12.78
CA TYR A 160 3.10 7.47 -11.68
C TYR A 160 4.00 8.59 -12.18
N ASN A 161 4.86 8.29 -13.16
CA ASN A 161 5.79 9.26 -13.74
C ASN A 161 5.06 10.44 -14.41
N SER A 162 3.85 10.24 -14.93
CA SER A 162 3.06 11.31 -15.55
C SER A 162 2.39 12.28 -14.55
N LYS A 163 2.29 11.87 -13.28
CA LYS A 163 1.61 12.63 -12.21
C LYS A 163 2.57 13.22 -11.18
N LYS A 164 3.85 12.91 -11.31
CA LYS A 164 4.94 13.46 -10.52
C LYS A 164 5.46 14.73 -11.19
#